data_AF-A0A8S2QDJ5-F1
#
_entry.id   AF-A0A8S2QDJ5-F1
#
_cell.length_a   1.000
_cell.length_b   1.000
_cell.length_c   1.000
_cell.angle_alpha   90.00
_cell.angle_beta   90.00
_cell.angle_gamma   90.00
#
_symmetry.space_group_name_H-M   'P 1'
#
loop_
_entity.id
_entity.type
_entity.pdbx_description
1 polymer ?
#
loop_
_entity_poly.entity_id
_entity_poly.type
_entity_poly.pdbx_seq_one_letter_code
_entity_poly.pdbx_strand_id
1 'polypeptide(L)' 'QGQIWDINSYDQFGVELGKQLAKAILPELDATKPVTTHDPSTNGLLNFINSNRKWTPKANK' A
#
# COMPACT_ATOMS: atom_id res chain seq x y z
N GLN A 1 28.84 1.24 -15.24
CA GLN A 1 27.55 1.05 -15.96
C GLN A 1 26.61 2.23 -15.73
N GLY A 2 26.28 2.64 -14.50
CA GLY A 2 25.44 3.84 -14.28
C GLY A 2 26.04 5.18 -14.74
N GLN A 3 27.37 5.32 -14.68
CA GLN A 3 28.10 6.50 -15.20
C GLN A 3 28.00 6.65 -16.74
N ILE A 4 27.68 5.57 -17.45
CA ILE A 4 27.46 5.58 -18.91
C ILE A 4 26.03 6.06 -19.23
N TRP A 5 25.09 5.80 -18.32
CA TRP A 5 23.69 6.19 -18.46
C TRP A 5 23.34 7.49 -17.75
N ASP A 6 24.32 8.15 -17.13
CA ASP A 6 24.14 9.36 -16.32
C ASP A 6 23.05 9.19 -15.24
N ILE A 7 22.97 7.98 -14.67
CA ILE A 7 22.05 7.65 -13.58
C ILE A 7 22.85 7.48 -12.30
N ASN A 8 22.35 8.06 -11.20
CA ASN A 8 22.94 7.85 -9.89
C ASN A 8 22.65 6.43 -9.39
N SER A 9 23.66 5.55 -9.45
CA SER A 9 23.53 4.14 -9.08
C SER A 9 23.35 3.89 -7.58
N TYR A 10 23.42 4.93 -6.75
CA TYR A 10 23.31 4.83 -5.31
C TYR A 10 22.05 5.49 -4.74
N ASP A 11 21.20 6.07 -5.60
CA ASP A 11 19.91 6.59 -5.15
C ASP A 11 18.86 5.47 -5.00
N GLN A 12 17.86 5.73 -4.16
CA GLN A 12 16.77 4.79 -3.86
C GLN A 12 15.41 5.49 -3.83
N PHE A 13 15.24 6.62 -4.50
CA PHE A 13 13.99 7.39 -4.45
C PHE A 13 12.75 6.58 -4.88
N GLY A 14 12.94 5.54 -5.70
CA GLY A 14 11.85 4.66 -6.16
C GLY A 14 11.10 3.91 -5.06
N VAL A 15 11.64 3.80 -3.83
CA VAL A 15 10.95 3.08 -2.74
C VAL A 15 9.95 3.94 -1.96
N GLU A 16 10.08 5.26 -2.02
CA GLU A 16 9.37 6.16 -1.10
C GLU A 16 7.88 6.25 -1.39
N LEU A 17 7.47 6.24 -2.66
CA LEU A 17 6.05 6.27 -3.03
C LEU A 17 5.31 5.02 -2.51
N GLY A 18 5.92 3.83 -2.63
CA GLY A 18 5.33 2.60 -2.12
C GLY A 18 5.13 2.62 -0.60
N LYS A 19 6.11 3.18 0.15
CA LYS A 19 6.00 3.34 1.60
C LYS A 19 4.88 4.32 1.99
N GLN A 20 4.71 5.40 1.24
CA GLN A 20 3.66 6.40 1.50
C GLN A 20 2.27 5.79 1.25
N LEU A 21 2.08 5.11 0.12
CA LEU A 21 0.82 4.46 -0.23
C LEU A 21 0.44 3.37 0.78
N ALA A 22 1.40 2.52 1.17
CA ALA A 22 1.15 1.48 2.16
C ALA A 22 0.70 2.04 3.52
N LYS A 23 1.30 3.15 3.97
CA LYS A 23 0.89 3.83 5.22
C LYS A 23 -0.54 4.38 5.14
N ALA A 24 -0.94 4.88 3.99
CA ALA A 24 -2.31 5.38 3.78
C ALA A 24 -3.34 4.25 3.74
N ILE A 25 -3.00 3.12 3.10
CA ILE A 25 -3.89 1.97 2.92
C ILE A 25 -4.05 1.12 4.19
N LEU A 26 -3.00 1.03 5.03
CA LEU A 26 -3.00 0.19 6.23
C LEU A 26 -4.23 0.39 7.16
N PRO A 27 -4.64 1.62 7.54
CA PRO A 27 -5.82 1.81 8.39
C PRO A 27 -7.15 1.46 7.70
N GLU A 28 -7.18 1.41 6.38
CA GLU A 28 -8.40 1.09 5.61
C GLU A 28 -8.65 -0.41 5.47
N LEU A 29 -7.64 -1.24 5.74
CA LEU A 29 -7.72 -2.71 5.72
C LEU A 29 -8.54 -3.31 6.87
N ASP A 30 -8.92 -2.49 7.86
CA ASP A 30 -9.82 -2.85 8.95
C ASP A 30 -11.11 -1.98 8.95
N ALA A 31 -11.38 -1.30 7.83
CA ALA A 31 -12.57 -0.48 7.68
C ALA A 31 -13.83 -1.37 7.68
N THR A 32 -14.79 -1.03 8.53
CA THR A 32 -16.11 -1.68 8.61
C THR A 32 -17.08 -1.23 7.52
N LYS A 33 -16.73 -0.16 6.79
CA LYS A 33 -17.50 0.41 5.69
C LYS A 33 -16.72 0.31 4.37
N PRO A 34 -17.42 0.29 3.23
CA PRO A 34 -16.76 0.27 1.93
C PRO A 34 -15.84 1.49 1.72
N VAL A 35 -14.61 1.23 1.28
CA VAL A 35 -13.61 2.24 0.93
C VAL A 35 -13.90 2.79 -0.48
N THR A 36 -13.84 4.11 -0.63
CA THR A 36 -14.15 4.85 -1.88
C THR A 36 -13.14 5.94 -2.21
N THR A 37 -12.03 6.01 -1.48
CA THR A 37 -11.06 7.11 -1.51
C THR A 37 -9.98 6.99 -2.59
N HIS A 38 -9.79 5.79 -3.15
CA HIS A 38 -8.74 5.51 -4.14
C HIS A 38 -9.31 5.31 -5.54
N ASP A 39 -8.47 4.91 -6.48
CA ASP A 39 -8.91 4.47 -7.80
C ASP A 39 -9.84 3.24 -7.71
N PRO A 40 -10.67 2.98 -8.74
CA PRO A 40 -11.63 1.89 -8.71
C PRO A 40 -11.03 0.49 -8.50
N SER A 41 -9.79 0.25 -8.96
CA SER A 41 -9.13 -1.04 -8.78
C SER A 41 -8.72 -1.23 -7.32
N THR A 42 -8.11 -0.21 -6.71
CA THR A 42 -7.70 -0.24 -5.29
C THR A 42 -8.90 -0.36 -4.36
N ASN A 43 -9.97 0.42 -4.59
CA ASN A 43 -11.20 0.32 -3.80
C ASN A 43 -11.84 -1.07 -3.93
N GLY A 44 -11.90 -1.63 -5.14
CA GLY A 44 -12.46 -2.96 -5.37
C GLY A 44 -11.71 -4.06 -4.61
N LEU A 45 -10.37 -4.02 -4.67
CA LEU A 45 -9.50 -4.96 -3.95
C LEU A 45 -9.63 -4.81 -2.43
N LEU A 46 -9.63 -3.59 -1.90
CA LEU A 46 -9.79 -3.35 -0.47
C LEU A 46 -11.12 -3.87 0.07
N ASN A 47 -12.21 -3.58 -0.63
CA ASN A 47 -13.54 -4.05 -0.24
C ASN A 47 -13.67 -5.58 -0.34
N PHE A 48 -13.08 -6.19 -1.37
CA PHE A 48 -13.00 -7.65 -1.50
C PHE A 48 -12.22 -8.27 -0.32
N ILE A 49 -11.05 -7.72 0.00
CA ILE A 49 -10.23 -8.19 1.13
C ILE A 49 -11.00 -8.05 2.44
N ASN A 50 -11.54 -6.86 2.76
CA ASN A 50 -12.26 -6.63 4.01
C ASN A 50 -13.48 -7.54 4.18
N SER A 51 -14.17 -7.89 3.08
CA SER A 51 -15.33 -8.80 3.12
C SER A 51 -14.97 -10.27 3.33
N ASN A 52 -13.79 -10.71 2.85
CA ASN A 52 -13.41 -12.13 2.83
C ASN A 52 -12.35 -12.50 3.87
N ARG A 53 -11.72 -11.51 4.51
CA ARG A 53 -10.62 -11.72 5.45
C ARG A 53 -11.19 -12.08 6.83
N LYS A 54 -11.11 -13.37 7.21
CA LYS A 54 -11.23 -13.80 8.62
C LYS A 54 -9.95 -13.44 9.38
N TRP A 55 -9.76 -12.16 9.67
CA TRP A 55 -8.57 -11.71 10.38
C TRP A 55 -8.79 -11.74 11.90
N THR A 56 -7.89 -12.42 12.62
CA THR A 56 -7.75 -12.25 14.06
C THR A 56 -6.69 -11.18 14.32
N PRO A 57 -7.00 -10.12 15.10
CA PRO A 57 -6.00 -9.13 15.45
C PRO A 57 -4.95 -9.79 16.35
N LYS A 58 -3.69 -9.87 15.88
CA LYS A 58 -2.59 -10.04 16.83
C LYS A 58 -2.48 -8.73 17.59
N ALA A 59 -2.85 -8.76 18.87
CA ALA A 59 -2.62 -7.67 19.81
C ALA A 59 -1.16 -7.22 19.72
N ASN A 60 -0.96 -5.91 19.57
CA ASN A 60 0.34 -5.26 19.53
C ASN A 60 1.26 -5.80 20.62
N LYS A 61 2.49 -6.13 20.23
CA LYS A 61 3.65 -6.26 21.12
C LYS A 61 4.63 -5.17 20.75
#